data_AF-A0A348PFI4-F1
#
_entry.id   AF-A0A348PFI4-F1
#
_cell.length_a   1.000
_cell.length_b   1.000
_cell.length_c   1.000
_cell.angle_alpha   90.00
_cell.angle_beta   90.00
_cell.angle_gamma   90.00
#
_symmetry.space_group_name_H-M   'P 1'
#
loop_
_entity.id
_entity.type
_entity.pdbx_description
1 polymer ?
#
loop_
_entity_poly.entity_id
_entity_poly.type
_entity_poly.pdbx_seq_one_letter_code
_entity_poly.pdbx_strand_id
1 'polypeptide(L)'
;MVPGTVLPEAATAPPLGAGVVDCTIGNACPANAARIDDSTLAPMMALRRKSRRPAVPVGTALGMGACVGSNAAGDGCSMSFVYRLPAERLRTHGYSVLRTLVRVEHLRTPTPDEIRTMTTLRDGEVRLGQRVGIVGPDGQTPAGTQVVLVGVPEDIGVRANLGRGGARRMWRAFLPRFLNMQSNTFLDGATVAVAGCIDVRDLNKAAKGIDATVGGPRARAEALVTLREMVSEIDRRVAHVIEALRRSGVMPIVIGGGHNNAYGILAGCARASGQALGCVNIDLHADLRPCEGRHSGNAFTYARADGHLDRYAVVGMSEAWATQSIVTAIERDERTAAFTFESMLRGGVTPLQMAELAAKHLAGCKATLELDLDAVAQAPASAAAASGFSGAEFRAMATQLASTVQLQAVHIAEGAPGNGAWPTEMLAKLVAELTRDVATAVLRSPRA
;
A
#
# COMPACT_ATOMS: atom_id res chain seq x y z
N MET A 1 -52.40 4.08 -5.05
CA MET A 1 -53.03 2.88 -5.65
C MET A 1 -51.94 2.16 -6.41
N VAL A 2 -51.42 0.98 -6.07
CA VAL A 2 -51.96 -0.21 -5.35
C VAL A 2 -51.15 -0.48 -4.05
N PRO A 3 -51.75 -1.17 -3.05
CA PRO A 3 -51.38 -1.11 -1.63
C PRO A 3 -50.71 -2.38 -1.08
N GLY A 4 -50.16 -2.28 0.13
CA GLY A 4 -49.99 -3.43 1.02
C GLY A 4 -48.67 -3.49 1.78
N THR A 5 -48.58 -2.83 2.94
CA THR A 5 -48.06 -3.45 4.18
C THR A 5 -48.42 -2.56 5.36
N VAL A 6 -49.08 -3.17 6.33
CA VAL A 6 -49.62 -2.60 7.57
C VAL A 6 -48.47 -2.40 8.57
N LEU A 7 -48.38 -1.21 9.17
CA LEU A 7 -47.51 -0.93 10.32
C LEU A 7 -48.19 -1.45 11.60
N PRO A 8 -47.47 -2.13 12.51
CA PRO A 8 -48.05 -2.52 13.79
C PRO A 8 -48.18 -1.31 14.74
N GLU A 9 -49.32 -1.29 15.43
CA GLU A 9 -49.77 -0.28 16.39
C GLU A 9 -48.86 -0.13 17.60
N ALA A 10 -48.91 1.08 18.17
CA ALA A 10 -48.24 1.50 19.37
C ALA A 10 -48.66 0.64 20.59
N ALA A 11 -47.69 -0.04 21.20
CA ALA A 11 -47.84 -0.60 22.53
C ALA A 11 -47.50 0.45 23.59
N THR A 12 -48.44 0.63 24.50
CA THR A 12 -48.46 1.52 25.66
C THR A 12 -47.38 1.14 26.69
N ALA A 13 -46.69 2.15 27.22
CA ALA A 13 -45.72 2.00 28.30
C ALA A 13 -46.41 1.79 29.66
N PRO A 14 -45.92 0.86 30.52
CA PRO A 14 -46.35 0.78 31.91
C PRO A 14 -45.52 1.72 32.82
N PRO A 15 -46.05 2.09 34.01
CA PRO A 15 -45.56 3.21 34.80
C PRO A 15 -44.28 2.91 35.59
N LEU A 16 -43.53 3.99 35.86
CA LEU A 16 -42.34 4.05 36.70
C LEU A 16 -42.67 3.70 38.16
N GLY A 17 -42.11 2.59 38.64
CA GLY A 17 -42.06 2.23 40.07
C GLY A 17 -40.64 2.42 40.60
N ALA A 18 -40.51 3.19 41.67
CA ALA A 18 -39.28 3.41 42.43
C ALA A 18 -38.85 2.14 43.17
N GLY A 19 -37.54 1.84 43.19
CA GLY A 19 -36.99 0.78 44.02
C GLY A 19 -35.54 0.43 43.73
N VAL A 20 -34.63 1.04 44.50
CA VAL A 20 -33.35 0.53 45.01
C VAL A 20 -32.46 -0.33 44.08
N VAL A 21 -31.30 0.25 43.73
CA VAL A 21 -30.14 -0.46 43.18
C VAL A 21 -29.46 -1.22 44.32
N ASP A 22 -29.39 -2.55 44.21
CA ASP A 22 -28.43 -3.35 44.97
C ASP A 22 -27.63 -4.22 44.00
N CYS A 23 -26.31 -4.02 44.02
CA CYS A 23 -25.35 -4.78 43.23
C CYS A 23 -25.10 -6.13 43.91
N THR A 24 -25.27 -7.24 43.19
CA THR A 24 -24.52 -8.46 43.49
C THR A 24 -24.30 -9.31 42.25
N ILE A 25 -23.05 -9.75 42.12
CA ILE A 25 -22.42 -10.45 41.01
C ILE A 25 -22.92 -11.90 40.99
N GLY A 26 -23.36 -12.38 39.82
CA GLY A 26 -23.76 -13.78 39.61
C GLY A 26 -23.49 -14.22 38.18
N ASN A 27 -22.55 -15.15 38.03
CA ASN A 27 -22.16 -15.79 36.78
C ASN A 27 -23.35 -16.48 36.08
N ALA A 28 -23.63 -16.09 34.84
CA ALA A 28 -24.40 -16.91 33.90
C ALA A 28 -23.80 -16.72 32.49
N CYS A 29 -23.20 -17.79 31.98
CA CYS A 29 -22.63 -17.89 30.64
C CYS A 29 -23.74 -18.34 29.67
N PRO A 30 -24.04 -17.60 28.58
CA PRO A 30 -24.88 -18.13 27.51
C PRO A 30 -24.02 -18.96 26.55
N ALA A 31 -24.26 -20.25 26.53
CA ALA A 31 -23.78 -21.16 25.50
C ALA A 31 -24.37 -20.77 24.13
N ASN A 32 -23.54 -20.22 23.26
CA ASN A 32 -23.55 -20.40 21.81
C ASN A 32 -22.45 -19.53 21.18
N ALA A 33 -21.20 -19.93 21.42
CA ALA A 33 -20.09 -19.57 20.56
C ALA A 33 -19.70 -20.85 19.81
N ALA A 34 -19.94 -20.88 18.50
CA ALA A 34 -19.37 -21.90 17.64
C ALA A 34 -17.85 -21.85 17.80
N ARG A 35 -17.30 -22.86 18.49
CA ARG A 35 -15.85 -23.08 18.56
C ARG A 35 -15.38 -23.37 17.14
N ILE A 36 -14.61 -22.46 16.57
CA ILE A 36 -13.80 -22.77 15.40
C ILE A 36 -12.75 -23.78 15.88
N ASP A 37 -12.82 -24.98 15.33
CA ASP A 37 -11.89 -26.06 15.60
C ASP A 37 -10.52 -25.74 14.98
N ASP A 38 -9.50 -25.63 15.84
CA ASP A 38 -8.09 -25.43 15.47
C ASP A 38 -7.53 -26.57 14.59
N SER A 39 -8.28 -27.65 14.39
CA SER A 39 -7.92 -28.77 13.49
C SER A 39 -8.17 -28.48 12.00
N THR A 40 -8.85 -27.38 11.64
CA THR A 40 -9.09 -26.98 10.23
C THR A 40 -7.95 -26.14 9.62
N LEU A 41 -6.97 -25.73 10.41
CA LEU A 41 -5.81 -24.93 9.97
C LEU A 41 -4.68 -25.73 9.32
N ALA A 42 -4.74 -27.07 9.36
CA ALA A 42 -3.64 -27.93 8.93
C ALA A 42 -3.43 -28.09 7.40
N PRO A 43 -4.40 -27.83 6.49
CA PRO A 43 -4.10 -27.78 5.05
C PRO A 43 -3.80 -26.38 4.51
N MET A 44 -3.96 -25.30 5.29
CA MET A 44 -3.88 -23.93 4.76
C MET A 44 -2.49 -23.28 4.83
N MET A 45 -1.44 -24.06 5.13
CA MET A 45 -0.03 -23.63 5.09
C MET A 45 0.91 -24.57 4.31
N ALA A 46 0.41 -25.57 3.59
CA ALA A 46 1.24 -26.68 3.13
C ALA A 46 1.48 -26.73 1.61
N LEU A 47 2.12 -25.71 1.06
CA LEU A 47 3.12 -25.92 -0.01
C LEU A 47 4.41 -26.48 0.65
N ARG A 48 4.32 -27.67 1.24
CA ARG A 48 5.47 -28.40 1.79
C ARG A 48 5.35 -29.87 1.42
N ARG A 49 5.84 -30.23 0.22
CA ARG A 49 6.12 -31.63 -0.11
C ARG A 49 7.33 -32.09 0.72
N LYS A 50 7.17 -33.12 1.54
CA LYS A 50 8.29 -33.83 2.18
C LYS A 50 9.20 -34.44 1.11
N SER A 51 10.30 -33.80 0.76
CA SER A 51 11.36 -34.42 -0.04
C SER A 51 12.15 -35.40 0.83
N ARG A 52 12.02 -36.71 0.61
CA ARG A 52 13.00 -37.68 1.11
C ARG A 52 14.27 -37.54 0.27
N ARG A 53 15.38 -37.13 0.89
CA ARG A 53 16.73 -37.36 0.35
C ARG A 53 17.37 -38.54 1.09
N PRO A 54 18.12 -39.42 0.41
CA PRO A 54 18.85 -40.49 1.07
C PRO A 54 20.13 -39.95 1.72
N ALA A 55 20.52 -40.60 2.81
CA ALA A 55 21.71 -40.30 3.59
C ALA A 55 23.00 -40.65 2.83
N VAL A 56 24.05 -39.83 3.00
CA VAL A 56 25.44 -40.15 2.67
C VAL A 56 26.29 -39.75 3.89
N PRO A 57 27.25 -40.58 4.34
CA PRO A 57 27.88 -40.42 5.65
C PRO A 57 29.08 -39.47 5.64
N VAL A 58 29.36 -38.94 6.83
CA VAL A 58 30.51 -38.08 7.19
C VAL A 58 31.79 -38.92 7.27
N GLY A 59 32.90 -38.37 6.76
CA GLY A 59 34.25 -38.91 6.93
C GLY A 59 35.30 -37.81 7.10
N THR A 60 35.77 -37.68 8.35
CA THR A 60 37.14 -37.37 8.85
C THR A 60 38.01 -36.25 8.26
N ALA A 61 38.51 -35.43 9.19
CA ALA A 61 39.54 -34.41 9.07
C ALA A 61 40.98 -34.97 9.06
N LEU A 62 41.92 -34.14 8.59
CA LEU A 62 43.37 -34.02 8.89
C LEU A 62 43.81 -32.71 8.19
N GLY A 63 44.63 -31.78 8.70
CA GLY A 63 45.43 -31.66 9.90
C GLY A 63 46.51 -30.58 9.65
N MET A 64 46.65 -29.66 10.62
CA MET A 64 47.85 -28.91 11.03
C MET A 64 48.63 -27.98 10.07
N GLY A 65 48.96 -26.80 10.62
CA GLY A 65 50.06 -25.92 10.23
C GLY A 65 50.03 -24.62 11.02
N ALA A 66 50.83 -24.54 12.10
CA ALA A 66 50.88 -23.44 13.07
C ALA A 66 52.13 -22.55 12.92
N CYS A 67 52.01 -21.30 13.41
CA CYS A 67 53.07 -20.40 13.92
C CYS A 67 54.02 -19.77 12.85
N VAL A 68 54.56 -18.54 12.89
CA VAL A 68 54.90 -17.48 13.89
C VAL A 68 54.97 -16.15 13.06
N GLY A 69 54.38 -15.00 13.41
CA GLY A 69 54.84 -13.98 14.36
C GLY A 69 55.75 -12.91 13.74
N SER A 70 55.34 -11.63 13.77
CA SER A 70 56.23 -10.46 14.02
C SER A 70 55.45 -9.13 14.06
N ASN A 71 55.81 -8.31 15.05
CA ASN A 71 55.32 -6.96 15.33
C ASN A 71 55.78 -5.95 14.27
N ALA A 72 54.97 -4.92 14.02
CA ALA A 72 55.44 -3.53 13.96
C ALA A 72 54.25 -2.55 13.98
N ALA A 73 54.35 -1.55 14.85
CA ALA A 73 53.47 -0.40 14.96
C ALA A 73 53.57 0.52 13.72
N GLY A 74 52.49 1.24 13.43
CA GLY A 74 52.46 2.27 12.41
C GLY A 74 51.13 3.01 12.41
N ASP A 75 51.05 4.07 13.21
CA ASP A 75 50.00 5.09 13.15
C ASP A 75 49.88 5.69 11.75
N GLY A 76 48.64 5.90 11.28
CA GLY A 76 48.38 6.34 9.90
C GLY A 76 46.99 6.92 9.68
N CYS A 77 46.69 8.02 10.37
CA CYS A 77 45.93 9.19 9.89
C CYS A 77 44.54 8.96 9.21
N SER A 78 43.44 9.15 9.96
CA SER A 78 42.15 9.55 9.38
C SER A 78 41.97 11.07 9.53
N MET A 79 41.95 11.80 8.41
CA MET A 79 41.62 13.22 8.41
C MET A 79 40.10 13.38 8.61
N SER A 80 39.74 13.85 9.80
CA SER A 80 38.40 14.35 10.10
C SER A 80 38.41 15.87 9.97
N PHE A 81 37.68 16.41 8.99
CA PHE A 81 37.49 17.85 8.84
C PHE A 81 36.42 18.33 9.84
N VAL A 82 36.86 18.81 10.99
CA VAL A 82 36.03 19.56 11.93
C VAL A 82 36.14 21.04 11.58
N TYR A 83 35.11 21.61 10.93
CA TYR A 83 35.00 23.06 10.82
C TYR A 83 34.60 23.65 12.18
N ARG A 84 35.57 24.21 12.91
CA ARG A 84 35.31 25.15 14.02
C ARG A 84 35.18 26.56 13.44
N LEU A 85 33.98 27.13 13.47
CA LEU A 85 33.81 28.57 13.27
C LEU A 85 34.08 29.30 14.60
N PRO A 86 34.83 30.42 14.60
CA PRO A 86 35.08 31.19 15.84
C PRO A 86 33.79 31.87 16.32
N ALA A 87 33.44 31.62 17.57
CA ALA A 87 32.33 32.26 18.25
C ALA A 87 32.73 33.67 18.70
N GLU A 88 32.74 34.64 17.79
CA GLU A 88 32.79 36.07 18.15
C GLU A 88 32.46 36.95 16.94
N ARG A 89 31.18 36.99 16.54
CA ARG A 89 30.58 38.09 15.74
C ARG A 89 29.05 38.02 15.61
N LEU A 90 28.36 37.56 16.65
CA LEU A 90 26.89 37.65 16.74
C LEU A 90 26.49 38.64 17.84
N ARG A 91 26.66 39.94 17.57
CA ARG A 91 25.87 40.98 18.23
C ARG A 91 25.46 42.02 17.21
N THR A 92 24.18 42.38 17.30
CA THR A 92 23.47 43.40 16.52
C THR A 92 23.24 43.02 15.06
N HIS A 93 22.02 42.55 14.76
CA HIS A 93 21.10 43.06 13.73
C HIS A 93 19.89 42.11 13.70
N GLY A 94 18.69 42.69 13.73
CA GLY A 94 17.43 42.00 14.01
C GLY A 94 17.20 40.74 13.18
N TYR A 95 16.87 39.64 13.86
CA TYR A 95 16.38 38.43 13.22
C TYR A 95 15.01 38.71 12.58
N SER A 96 15.00 39.07 11.30
CA SER A 96 13.93 38.57 10.43
C SER A 96 14.23 37.11 10.21
N VAL A 97 13.40 36.21 10.74
CA VAL A 97 13.47 34.78 10.43
C VAL A 97 13.13 34.65 8.95
N LEU A 98 14.15 34.63 8.10
CA LEU A 98 14.02 34.10 6.74
C LEU A 98 13.66 32.62 6.93
N ARG A 99 12.37 32.34 6.95
CA ARG A 99 11.80 31.00 6.87
C ARG A 99 12.21 30.50 5.48
N THR A 100 13.37 29.84 5.38
CA THR A 100 13.72 29.10 4.18
C THR A 100 12.55 28.17 3.90
N LEU A 101 11.83 28.44 2.81
CA LEU A 101 10.65 27.68 2.41
C LEU A 101 11.13 26.25 2.07
N VAL A 102 11.16 25.37 3.06
CA VAL A 102 11.46 23.95 2.87
C VAL A 102 10.31 23.37 2.05
N ARG A 103 10.54 23.04 0.77
CA ARG A 103 9.54 22.34 -0.06
C ARG A 103 9.80 20.85 0.02
N VAL A 104 8.74 20.04 0.02
CA VAL A 104 8.88 18.60 -0.22
C VAL A 104 9.23 18.43 -1.68
N GLU A 105 10.46 18.00 -1.95
CA GLU A 105 10.94 17.83 -3.31
C GLU A 105 10.07 16.80 -4.05
N HIS A 106 9.86 17.02 -5.35
CA HIS A 106 9.03 16.18 -6.20
C HIS A 106 7.55 16.06 -5.80
N LEU A 107 7.02 16.84 -4.86
CA LEU A 107 5.57 16.91 -4.62
C LEU A 107 4.96 18.09 -5.39
N ARG A 108 4.02 17.81 -6.30
CA ARG A 108 3.21 18.83 -6.96
C ARG A 108 1.84 18.92 -6.31
N THR A 109 1.66 19.93 -5.47
CA THR A 109 0.40 20.24 -4.79
C THR A 109 -0.62 20.88 -5.73
N PRO A 110 -1.92 20.55 -5.62
CA PRO A 110 -2.95 21.21 -6.41
C PRO A 110 -3.21 22.62 -5.87
N THR A 111 -3.74 23.48 -6.72
CA THR A 111 -4.29 24.77 -6.32
C THR A 111 -5.73 24.59 -5.81
N PRO A 112 -6.23 25.51 -4.97
CA PRO A 112 -7.65 25.54 -4.61
C PRO A 112 -8.59 25.61 -5.83
N ASP A 113 -8.13 26.25 -6.92
CA ASP A 113 -8.92 26.37 -8.15
C ASP A 113 -9.03 25.04 -8.92
N GLU A 114 -7.94 24.27 -9.00
CA GLU A 114 -7.96 22.92 -9.55
C GLU A 114 -8.97 22.03 -8.79
N ILE A 115 -9.00 22.09 -7.45
CA ILE A 115 -9.98 21.32 -6.66
C ILE A 115 -11.42 21.79 -6.93
N ARG A 116 -11.67 23.10 -6.97
CA ARG A 116 -13.00 23.66 -7.27
C ARG A 116 -13.51 23.25 -8.65
N THR A 117 -12.67 23.36 -9.68
CA THR A 117 -13.06 23.03 -11.06
C THR A 117 -13.36 21.54 -11.27
N MET A 118 -12.80 20.67 -10.42
CA MET A 118 -13.12 19.23 -10.41
C MET A 118 -14.36 18.88 -9.56
N THR A 119 -14.98 19.85 -8.88
CA THR A 119 -16.10 19.62 -7.95
C THR A 119 -17.39 20.23 -8.48
N THR A 120 -18.39 19.38 -8.73
CA THR A 120 -19.71 19.80 -9.19
C THR A 120 -20.61 20.15 -8.01
N LEU A 121 -20.98 21.42 -7.92
CA LEU A 121 -21.87 21.93 -6.89
C LEU A 121 -23.34 21.65 -7.22
N ARG A 122 -24.14 21.37 -6.19
CA ARG A 122 -25.58 21.23 -6.28
C ARG A 122 -26.23 21.66 -4.97
N ASP A 123 -27.31 22.43 -5.06
CA ASP A 123 -28.02 22.95 -3.88
C ASP A 123 -28.48 21.81 -2.96
N GLY A 124 -28.29 21.98 -1.65
CA GLY A 124 -28.62 20.99 -0.63
C GLY A 124 -27.61 19.84 -0.48
N GLU A 125 -26.54 19.80 -1.28
CA GLU A 125 -25.50 18.78 -1.18
C GLU A 125 -24.18 19.39 -0.68
N VAL A 126 -23.38 18.57 0.04
CA VAL A 126 -22.01 18.91 0.42
C VAL A 126 -21.09 17.81 -0.12
N ARG A 127 -20.28 18.16 -1.12
CA ARG A 127 -19.30 17.27 -1.73
C ARG A 127 -18.01 17.23 -0.92
N LEU A 128 -17.25 16.13 -1.03
CA LEU A 128 -15.90 16.04 -0.44
C LEU A 128 -15.01 17.17 -0.96
N GLY A 129 -15.06 17.48 -2.26
CA GLY A 129 -14.28 18.56 -2.87
C GLY A 129 -14.53 19.96 -2.29
N GLN A 130 -15.65 20.18 -1.60
CA GLN A 130 -15.92 21.43 -0.88
C GLN A 130 -15.23 21.50 0.49
N ARG A 131 -14.82 20.35 1.06
CA ARG A 131 -14.33 20.24 2.44
C ARG A 131 -12.92 19.69 2.58
N VAL A 132 -12.39 19.01 1.57
CA VAL A 132 -11.02 18.47 1.61
C VAL A 132 -10.00 19.58 1.84
N GLY A 133 -9.01 19.27 2.67
CA GLY A 133 -7.80 20.08 2.81
C GLY A 133 -6.90 19.99 1.58
N ILE A 134 -5.96 20.93 1.47
CA ILE A 134 -4.86 20.88 0.48
C ILE A 134 -3.56 20.92 1.27
N VAL A 135 -2.64 20.00 0.97
CA VAL A 135 -1.31 19.99 1.60
C VAL A 135 -0.48 21.12 1.01
N GLY A 136 0.23 21.84 1.86
CA GLY A 136 1.17 22.88 1.46
C GLY A 136 2.37 22.30 0.69
N PRO A 137 3.08 23.12 -0.11
CA PRO A 137 4.29 22.68 -0.83
C PRO A 137 5.42 22.17 0.08
N ASP A 138 5.36 22.51 1.36
CA ASP A 138 6.26 22.09 2.43
C ASP A 138 5.80 20.83 3.17
N GLY A 139 4.72 20.19 2.71
CA GLY A 139 4.16 19.00 3.35
C GLY A 139 3.25 19.31 4.54
N GLN A 140 2.98 20.59 4.84
CA GLN A 140 2.05 20.96 5.91
C GLN A 140 0.63 20.53 5.58
N THR A 141 0.06 19.72 6.46
CA THR A 141 -1.31 19.23 6.34
C THR A 141 -2.26 20.10 7.16
N PRO A 142 -3.46 20.44 6.67
CA PRO A 142 -4.46 21.17 7.44
C PRO A 142 -4.81 20.46 8.76
N ALA A 143 -5.14 21.25 9.80
CA ALA A 143 -5.51 20.70 11.10
C ALA A 143 -6.71 19.75 10.98
N GLY A 144 -6.67 18.63 11.71
CA GLY A 144 -7.71 17.59 11.65
C GLY A 144 -7.55 16.59 10.50
N THR A 145 -6.61 16.82 9.57
CA THR A 145 -6.28 15.83 8.53
C THR A 145 -5.76 14.55 9.18
N GLN A 146 -6.32 13.42 8.77
CA GLN A 146 -5.86 12.09 9.19
C GLN A 146 -5.37 11.28 8.00
N VAL A 147 -6.05 11.44 6.86
CA VAL A 147 -5.76 10.76 5.60
C VAL A 147 -5.37 11.78 4.55
N VAL A 148 -4.35 11.46 3.76
CA VAL A 148 -3.89 12.30 2.65
C VAL A 148 -3.90 11.51 1.34
N LEU A 149 -4.43 12.10 0.27
CA LEU A 149 -4.46 11.50 -1.06
C LEU A 149 -3.25 11.99 -1.88
N VAL A 150 -2.49 11.06 -2.45
CA VAL A 150 -1.35 11.37 -3.31
C VAL A 150 -1.34 10.48 -4.55
N GLY A 151 -1.18 11.05 -5.74
CA GLY A 151 -1.10 10.30 -6.99
C GLY A 151 0.35 10.02 -7.42
N VAL A 152 0.59 8.89 -8.09
CA VAL A 152 1.86 8.61 -8.79
C VAL A 152 1.58 8.38 -10.28
N PRO A 153 1.52 9.44 -11.11
CA PRO A 153 1.06 9.34 -12.49
C PRO A 153 2.18 8.82 -13.44
N GLU A 154 2.59 7.56 -13.27
CA GLU A 154 3.57 6.88 -14.12
C GLU A 154 3.09 5.49 -14.59
N ASP A 155 3.72 4.97 -15.65
CA ASP A 155 3.53 3.59 -16.13
C ASP A 155 4.86 2.98 -16.61
N ILE A 156 5.98 3.57 -16.16
CA ILE A 156 7.34 3.19 -16.53
C ILE A 156 7.68 1.86 -15.87
N GLY A 157 7.31 1.65 -14.61
CA GLY A 157 7.55 0.37 -13.94
C GLY A 157 6.78 -0.81 -14.53
N VAL A 158 5.57 -0.55 -15.02
CA VAL A 158 4.78 -1.51 -15.80
C VAL A 158 5.51 -1.90 -17.08
N ARG A 159 5.98 -0.90 -17.84
CA ARG A 159 6.71 -1.12 -19.10
C ARG A 159 8.08 -1.78 -18.89
N ALA A 160 8.76 -1.46 -17.78
CA ALA A 160 10.01 -2.11 -17.36
C ALA A 160 9.83 -3.59 -17.02
N ASN A 161 8.60 -4.01 -16.73
CA ASN A 161 8.16 -5.39 -16.53
C ASN A 161 7.49 -5.98 -17.80
N LEU A 162 7.67 -5.35 -18.96
CA LEU A 162 7.06 -5.75 -20.24
C LEU A 162 5.53 -5.71 -20.27
N GLY A 163 4.91 -5.02 -19.30
CA GLY A 163 3.47 -4.81 -19.24
C GLY A 163 2.97 -3.70 -20.17
N ARG A 164 1.64 -3.62 -20.30
CA ARG A 164 0.98 -2.61 -21.13
C ARG A 164 0.78 -1.33 -20.31
N GLY A 165 1.48 -0.26 -20.69
CA GLY A 165 1.35 1.05 -20.05
C GLY A 165 -0.09 1.59 -20.04
N GLY A 166 -0.39 2.43 -19.07
CA GLY A 166 -1.69 3.10 -18.93
C GLY A 166 -2.03 3.53 -17.52
N ALA A 167 -1.39 2.93 -16.51
CA ALA A 167 -1.60 3.22 -15.09
C ALA A 167 -1.41 4.70 -14.73
N ARG A 168 -0.55 5.44 -15.46
CA ARG A 168 -0.34 6.88 -15.29
C ARG A 168 -1.61 7.73 -15.41
N ARG A 169 -2.67 7.20 -16.05
CA ARG A 169 -3.94 7.91 -16.26
C ARG A 169 -4.85 7.84 -15.02
N MET A 170 -4.58 6.94 -14.08
CA MET A 170 -5.49 6.65 -12.97
C MET A 170 -5.75 7.86 -12.09
N TRP A 171 -4.69 8.56 -11.64
CA TRP A 171 -4.83 9.74 -10.77
C TRP A 171 -5.81 10.79 -11.34
N ARG A 172 -5.66 11.11 -12.63
CA ARG A 172 -6.50 12.09 -13.30
C ARG A 172 -7.96 11.64 -13.44
N ALA A 173 -8.18 10.34 -13.70
CA ALA A 173 -9.53 9.80 -13.82
C ALA A 173 -10.21 9.68 -12.45
N PHE A 174 -9.47 9.28 -11.42
CA PHE A 174 -9.93 9.09 -10.05
C PHE A 174 -10.38 10.39 -9.38
N LEU A 175 -9.54 11.42 -9.39
CA LEU A 175 -9.69 12.54 -8.46
C LEU A 175 -11.04 13.26 -8.58
N PRO A 176 -11.56 13.60 -9.78
CA PRO A 176 -12.89 14.19 -9.90
C PRO A 176 -14.00 13.29 -9.36
N ARG A 177 -13.88 11.95 -9.47
CA ARG A 177 -14.91 11.03 -8.97
C ARG A 177 -14.94 10.99 -7.46
N PHE A 178 -13.77 10.99 -6.82
CA PHE A 178 -13.68 11.08 -5.36
C PHE A 178 -14.20 12.42 -4.84
N LEU A 179 -13.75 13.55 -5.42
CA LEU A 179 -14.17 14.89 -4.98
C LEU A 179 -15.68 15.11 -5.09
N ASN A 180 -16.35 14.43 -6.03
CA ASN A 180 -17.80 14.50 -6.21
C ASN A 180 -18.59 13.48 -5.36
N MET A 181 -17.96 12.73 -4.47
CA MET A 181 -18.71 11.97 -3.45
C MET A 181 -19.23 12.90 -2.34
N GLN A 182 -20.22 12.43 -1.59
CA GLN A 182 -20.81 13.21 -0.49
C GLN A 182 -19.87 13.27 0.71
N SER A 183 -19.72 14.47 1.28
CA SER A 183 -19.20 14.67 2.62
C SER A 183 -20.38 14.58 3.60
N ASN A 184 -20.39 13.58 4.46
CA ASN A 184 -21.51 13.31 5.36
C ASN A 184 -21.05 12.57 6.63
N THR A 185 -21.99 12.07 7.43
CA THR A 185 -21.71 11.34 8.69
C THR A 185 -20.79 10.12 8.53
N PHE A 186 -20.69 9.56 7.32
CA PHE A 186 -19.84 8.41 7.07
C PHE A 186 -18.39 8.81 6.76
N LEU A 187 -18.19 9.92 6.05
CA LEU A 187 -16.88 10.49 5.76
C LEU A 187 -16.99 12.02 5.72
N ASP A 188 -16.37 12.68 6.69
CA ASP A 188 -16.22 14.13 6.68
C ASP A 188 -14.99 14.49 5.84
N GLY A 189 -15.19 15.24 4.75
CA GLY A 189 -14.12 15.71 3.89
C GLY A 189 -13.04 16.52 4.61
N ALA A 190 -13.34 17.19 5.73
CA ALA A 190 -12.35 17.92 6.53
C ALA A 190 -11.28 17.03 7.19
N THR A 191 -11.52 15.72 7.26
CA THR A 191 -10.54 14.74 7.76
C THR A 191 -9.57 14.25 6.68
N VAL A 192 -9.80 14.65 5.43
CA VAL A 192 -9.04 14.22 4.25
C VAL A 192 -8.38 15.44 3.61
N ALA A 193 -7.11 15.31 3.22
CA ALA A 193 -6.42 16.31 2.42
C ALA A 193 -5.94 15.75 1.08
N VAL A 194 -5.82 16.60 0.06
CA VAL A 194 -5.19 16.25 -1.21
C VAL A 194 -3.76 16.80 -1.21
N ALA A 195 -2.77 15.90 -1.25
CA ALA A 195 -1.36 16.28 -1.42
C ALA A 195 -1.03 16.62 -2.86
N GLY A 196 -1.76 16.06 -3.82
CA GLY A 196 -1.50 16.22 -5.24
C GLY A 196 -0.83 14.99 -5.81
N CYS A 197 0.23 15.16 -6.61
CA CYS A 197 0.92 14.03 -7.21
C CYS A 197 2.44 14.17 -7.13
N ILE A 198 3.10 13.03 -7.09
CA ILE A 198 4.56 12.94 -7.22
C ILE A 198 4.94 13.35 -8.65
N ASP A 199 5.85 14.31 -8.78
CA ASP A 199 6.26 14.85 -10.05
C ASP A 199 7.23 13.91 -10.74
N VAL A 200 6.72 13.27 -11.79
CA VAL A 200 7.41 12.31 -12.66
C VAL A 200 7.28 12.74 -14.12
N ARG A 201 6.97 14.02 -14.39
CA ARG A 201 6.71 14.52 -15.75
C ARG A 201 7.95 14.49 -16.63
N ASP A 202 9.11 14.82 -16.06
CA ASP A 202 10.42 14.70 -16.69
C ASP A 202 10.74 13.25 -17.07
N LEU A 203 10.50 12.30 -16.16
CA LEU A 203 10.71 10.87 -16.42
C LEU A 203 9.74 10.34 -17.47
N ASN A 204 8.46 10.71 -17.40
CA ASN A 204 7.47 10.37 -18.42
C ASN A 204 7.84 10.93 -19.80
N LYS A 205 8.40 12.15 -19.85
CA LYS A 205 8.89 12.76 -21.09
C LYS A 205 10.11 12.01 -21.63
N ALA A 206 11.08 11.68 -20.77
CA ALA A 206 12.28 10.94 -21.15
C ALA A 206 11.98 9.51 -21.60
N ALA A 207 10.99 8.85 -20.98
CA ALA A 207 10.56 7.51 -21.34
C ALA A 207 9.73 7.47 -22.63
N LYS A 208 9.37 8.61 -23.24
CA LYS A 208 8.52 8.64 -24.44
C LYS A 208 9.23 7.96 -25.61
N GLY A 209 8.58 6.94 -26.19
CA GLY A 209 9.10 6.21 -27.35
C GLY A 209 10.03 5.04 -27.02
N ILE A 210 10.40 4.85 -25.75
CA ILE A 210 11.16 3.67 -25.33
C ILE A 210 10.21 2.47 -25.24
N ASP A 211 10.46 1.40 -25.97
CA ASP A 211 9.62 0.21 -25.94
C ASP A 211 10.49 -1.05 -25.93
N ALA A 212 10.43 -1.78 -24.80
CA ALA A 212 11.18 -3.00 -24.56
C ALA A 212 10.63 -4.23 -25.32
N THR A 213 9.52 -4.08 -26.05
CA THR A 213 8.84 -5.17 -26.78
C THR A 213 9.15 -5.17 -28.29
N VAL A 214 9.72 -4.09 -28.82
CA VAL A 214 10.00 -3.92 -30.25
C VAL A 214 11.51 -3.93 -30.56
N GLY A 215 11.88 -4.16 -31.82
CA GLY A 215 13.28 -4.19 -32.25
C GLY A 215 14.01 -5.52 -31.97
N GLY A 216 15.30 -5.56 -32.29
CA GLY A 216 16.17 -6.72 -32.06
C GLY A 216 16.58 -6.89 -30.59
N PRO A 217 17.17 -8.06 -30.21
CA PRO A 217 17.48 -8.38 -28.81
C PRO A 217 18.29 -7.30 -28.07
N ARG A 218 19.27 -6.70 -28.74
CA ARG A 218 20.10 -5.63 -28.18
C ARG A 218 19.28 -4.37 -27.84
N ALA A 219 18.45 -3.90 -28.78
CA ALA A 219 17.62 -2.71 -28.57
C ALA A 219 16.63 -2.91 -27.42
N ARG A 220 16.04 -4.11 -27.31
CA ARG A 220 15.15 -4.47 -26.18
C ARG A 220 15.87 -4.46 -24.84
N ALA A 221 17.10 -5.01 -24.79
CA ALA A 221 17.92 -5.00 -23.58
C ALA A 221 18.30 -3.57 -23.15
N GLU A 222 18.73 -2.72 -24.09
CA GLU A 222 19.06 -1.31 -23.83
C GLU A 222 17.83 -0.52 -23.33
N ALA A 223 16.65 -0.77 -23.92
CA ALA A 223 15.39 -0.19 -23.47
C ALA A 223 15.01 -0.63 -22.05
N LEU A 224 15.17 -1.91 -21.71
CA LEU A 224 14.91 -2.43 -20.37
C LEU A 224 15.82 -1.80 -19.31
N VAL A 225 17.12 -1.71 -19.58
CA VAL A 225 18.07 -1.06 -18.66
C VAL A 225 17.63 0.37 -18.38
N THR A 226 17.36 1.13 -19.44
CA THR A 226 16.94 2.54 -19.33
C THR A 226 15.64 2.69 -18.52
N LEU A 227 14.62 1.87 -18.80
CA LEU A 227 13.36 1.92 -18.07
C LEU A 227 13.57 1.54 -16.59
N ARG A 228 14.35 0.50 -16.30
CA ARG A 228 14.62 0.04 -14.92
C ARG A 228 15.37 1.08 -14.08
N GLU A 229 16.31 1.82 -14.68
CA GLU A 229 16.98 2.95 -14.03
C GLU A 229 15.99 4.09 -13.71
N MET A 230 15.08 4.41 -14.63
CA MET A 230 14.02 5.39 -14.37
C MET A 230 13.09 4.96 -13.23
N VAL A 231 12.80 3.66 -13.09
CA VAL A 231 12.01 3.15 -11.96
C VAL A 231 12.75 3.37 -10.64
N SER A 232 14.06 3.16 -10.58
CA SER A 232 14.84 3.47 -9.37
C SER A 232 14.79 4.95 -8.97
N GLU A 233 14.74 5.86 -9.94
CA GLU A 233 14.51 7.29 -9.67
C GLU A 233 13.08 7.53 -9.14
N ILE A 234 12.06 6.91 -9.75
CA ILE A 234 10.67 6.98 -9.26
C ILE A 234 10.59 6.50 -7.80
N ASP A 235 11.19 5.35 -7.50
CA ASP A 235 11.24 4.76 -6.15
C ASP A 235 11.80 5.76 -5.13
N ARG A 236 12.88 6.47 -5.46
CA ARG A 236 13.46 7.51 -4.60
C ARG A 236 12.52 8.68 -4.38
N ARG A 237 11.87 9.19 -5.44
CA ARG A 237 10.90 10.29 -5.32
C ARG A 237 9.69 9.89 -4.49
N VAL A 238 9.16 8.70 -4.74
CA VAL A 238 8.04 8.13 -3.97
C VAL A 238 8.41 8.03 -2.51
N ALA A 239 9.55 7.42 -2.20
CA ALA A 239 9.97 7.24 -0.83
C ALA A 239 10.21 8.57 -0.10
N HIS A 240 10.79 9.58 -0.77
CA HIS A 240 11.00 10.91 -0.18
C HIS A 240 9.67 11.58 0.21
N VAL A 241 8.70 11.61 -0.72
CA VAL A 241 7.39 12.24 -0.47
C VAL A 241 6.61 11.48 0.61
N ILE A 242 6.57 10.16 0.54
CA ILE A 242 5.84 9.32 1.51
C ILE A 242 6.43 9.46 2.91
N GLU A 243 7.76 9.50 3.03
CA GLU A 243 8.43 9.76 4.30
C GLU A 243 8.04 11.11 4.90
N ALA A 244 8.03 12.19 4.09
CA ALA A 244 7.65 13.52 4.55
C ALA A 244 6.20 13.55 5.06
N LEU A 245 5.26 12.95 4.30
CA LEU A 245 3.85 12.84 4.69
C LEU A 245 3.67 12.00 5.97
N ARG A 246 4.41 10.90 6.12
CA ARG A 246 4.32 10.09 7.35
C ARG A 246 4.89 10.80 8.57
N ARG A 247 5.99 11.53 8.41
CA ARG A 247 6.58 12.33 9.49
C ARG A 247 5.66 13.47 9.94
N SER A 248 4.74 13.95 9.09
CA SER A 248 3.71 14.92 9.49
C SER A 248 2.51 14.30 10.22
N GLY A 249 2.49 12.97 10.39
CA GLY A 249 1.49 12.27 11.18
C GLY A 249 0.24 11.80 10.41
N VAL A 250 0.16 12.04 9.10
CA VAL A 250 -0.99 11.62 8.26
C VAL A 250 -0.73 10.30 7.54
N MET A 251 -1.76 9.52 7.26
CA MET A 251 -1.65 8.27 6.49
C MET A 251 -1.90 8.53 4.99
N PRO A 252 -0.94 8.22 4.11
CA PRO A 252 -1.13 8.36 2.66
C PRO A 252 -1.99 7.24 2.07
N ILE A 253 -3.02 7.61 1.30
CA ILE A 253 -3.61 6.74 0.27
C ILE A 253 -3.02 7.17 -1.07
N VAL A 254 -2.22 6.27 -1.64
CA VAL A 254 -1.50 6.45 -2.88
C VAL A 254 -2.32 5.90 -4.04
N ILE A 255 -2.49 6.68 -5.10
CA ILE A 255 -3.36 6.33 -6.23
C ILE A 255 -2.56 6.25 -7.52
N GLY A 256 -2.69 5.09 -8.18
CA GLY A 256 -2.16 4.86 -9.51
C GLY A 256 -0.65 4.67 -9.52
N GLY A 257 -0.13 4.71 -10.74
CA GLY A 257 1.21 4.20 -11.03
C GLY A 257 1.17 2.68 -11.20
N GLY A 258 2.30 2.11 -11.59
CA GLY A 258 2.48 0.66 -11.51
C GLY A 258 2.68 0.21 -10.06
N HIS A 259 2.64 -1.10 -9.84
CA HIS A 259 2.87 -1.73 -8.54
C HIS A 259 4.33 -1.61 -8.07
N ASN A 260 5.24 -1.15 -8.94
CA ASN A 260 6.62 -0.80 -8.55
C ASN A 260 6.67 0.19 -7.40
N ASN A 261 5.69 1.10 -7.32
CA ASN A 261 5.66 2.16 -6.33
C ASN A 261 5.51 1.63 -4.90
N ALA A 262 5.02 0.40 -4.70
CA ALA A 262 4.97 -0.26 -3.40
C ALA A 262 6.34 -0.25 -2.70
N TYR A 263 7.44 -0.40 -3.45
CA TYR A 263 8.79 -0.31 -2.89
C TYR A 263 9.06 1.07 -2.29
N GLY A 264 8.82 2.13 -3.06
CA GLY A 264 9.02 3.50 -2.59
C GLY A 264 8.12 3.84 -1.40
N ILE A 265 6.88 3.37 -1.41
CA ILE A 265 5.92 3.55 -0.32
C ILE A 265 6.42 2.86 0.95
N LEU A 266 6.78 1.58 0.87
CA LEU A 266 7.35 0.82 1.98
C LEU A 266 8.61 1.48 2.53
N ALA A 267 9.54 1.87 1.64
CA ALA A 267 10.78 2.53 2.03
C ALA A 267 10.53 3.86 2.74
N GLY A 268 9.62 4.70 2.22
CA GLY A 268 9.27 5.97 2.84
C GLY A 268 8.62 5.79 4.22
N CYS A 269 7.68 4.85 4.33
CA CYS A 269 7.03 4.53 5.60
C CYS A 269 8.01 3.92 6.62
N ALA A 270 8.92 3.04 6.19
CA ALA A 270 9.93 2.41 7.05
C ALA A 270 10.94 3.45 7.58
N ARG A 271 11.38 4.39 6.74
CA ARG A 271 12.26 5.48 7.18
C ARG A 271 11.56 6.44 8.15
N ALA A 272 10.28 6.74 7.92
CA ALA A 272 9.50 7.56 8.84
C ALA A 272 9.24 6.88 10.19
N SER A 273 9.05 5.56 10.20
CA SER A 273 8.78 4.77 11.41
C SER A 273 10.04 4.31 12.15
N GLY A 274 11.20 4.34 11.48
CA GLY A 274 12.47 3.83 11.98
C GLY A 274 12.56 2.30 12.00
N GLN A 275 11.65 1.58 11.33
CA GLN A 275 11.61 0.11 11.32
C GLN A 275 11.02 -0.46 10.03
N ALA A 276 11.39 -1.69 9.69
CA ALA A 276 10.74 -2.44 8.62
C ALA A 276 9.24 -2.65 8.92
N LEU A 277 8.43 -2.76 7.87
CA LEU A 277 6.97 -2.86 7.97
C LEU A 277 6.47 -4.21 7.47
N GLY A 278 5.27 -4.59 7.90
CA GLY A 278 4.50 -5.61 7.20
C GLY A 278 3.92 -5.08 5.89
N CYS A 279 3.48 -5.96 5.01
CA CYS A 279 2.68 -5.62 3.83
C CYS A 279 1.62 -6.68 3.56
N VAL A 280 0.37 -6.27 3.37
CA VAL A 280 -0.67 -7.11 2.77
C VAL A 280 -0.87 -6.65 1.34
N ASN A 281 -0.73 -7.57 0.38
CA ASN A 281 -0.97 -7.32 -1.03
C ASN A 281 -2.20 -8.11 -1.49
N ILE A 282 -3.25 -7.44 -1.96
CA ILE A 282 -4.38 -8.09 -2.63
C ILE A 282 -4.12 -8.08 -4.13
N ASP A 283 -3.67 -9.22 -4.65
CA ASP A 283 -3.14 -9.35 -6.00
C ASP A 283 -3.20 -10.82 -6.47
N LEU A 284 -3.34 -11.03 -7.78
CA LEU A 284 -3.18 -12.34 -8.41
C LEU A 284 -1.70 -12.68 -8.67
N HIS A 285 -0.81 -11.70 -8.59
CA HIS A 285 0.63 -11.86 -8.67
C HIS A 285 1.27 -11.67 -7.29
N ALA A 286 2.31 -12.44 -6.99
CA ALA A 286 3.02 -12.26 -5.72
C ALA A 286 3.97 -11.06 -5.74
N ASP A 287 4.37 -10.62 -6.93
CA ASP A 287 5.35 -9.54 -7.14
C ASP A 287 6.69 -9.73 -6.41
N LEU A 288 7.08 -11.00 -6.34
CA LEU A 288 8.34 -11.50 -5.80
C LEU A 288 9.35 -11.90 -6.89
N ARG A 289 9.32 -11.25 -8.08
CA ARG A 289 10.32 -11.54 -9.12
C ARG A 289 11.73 -11.17 -8.65
N PRO A 290 12.79 -11.75 -9.26
CA PRO A 290 14.17 -11.50 -8.85
C PRO A 290 14.62 -10.04 -8.96
N CYS A 291 15.72 -9.71 -8.29
CA CYS A 291 16.37 -8.40 -8.36
C CYS A 291 17.20 -8.25 -9.65
N GLU A 292 16.54 -7.96 -10.77
CA GLU A 292 17.14 -7.83 -12.11
C GLU A 292 17.13 -6.39 -12.67
N GLY A 293 17.09 -5.41 -11.77
CA GLY A 293 16.63 -4.04 -12.04
C GLY A 293 15.16 -3.84 -11.68
N ARG A 294 14.80 -2.61 -11.27
CA ARG A 294 13.48 -2.29 -10.70
C ARG A 294 12.38 -2.27 -11.76
N HIS A 295 11.24 -2.90 -11.48
CA HIS A 295 10.04 -2.88 -12.30
C HIS A 295 8.79 -3.21 -11.45
N SER A 296 7.58 -3.31 -12.04
CA SER A 296 6.36 -3.53 -11.24
C SER A 296 6.38 -4.83 -10.46
N GLY A 297 6.72 -5.96 -11.09
CA GLY A 297 6.63 -7.28 -10.45
C GLY A 297 7.72 -7.69 -9.45
N ASN A 298 8.54 -6.77 -8.92
CA ASN A 298 9.60 -7.10 -7.94
C ASN A 298 9.73 -6.12 -6.76
N ALA A 299 8.71 -5.29 -6.50
CA ALA A 299 8.75 -4.32 -5.40
C ALA A 299 9.07 -4.96 -4.04
N PHE A 300 8.42 -6.08 -3.73
CA PHE A 300 8.54 -6.73 -2.42
C PHE A 300 9.88 -7.46 -2.24
N THR A 301 10.45 -8.03 -3.31
CA THR A 301 11.79 -8.63 -3.27
C THR A 301 12.85 -7.59 -2.90
N TYR A 302 12.81 -6.42 -3.53
CA TYR A 302 13.72 -5.32 -3.21
C TYR A 302 13.47 -4.75 -1.81
N ALA A 303 12.21 -4.53 -1.44
CA ALA A 303 11.88 -4.00 -0.12
C ALA A 303 12.36 -4.93 1.00
N ARG A 304 12.31 -6.26 0.79
CA ARG A 304 12.88 -7.23 1.73
C ARG A 304 14.40 -7.15 1.77
N ALA A 305 15.06 -7.10 0.61
CA ALA A 305 16.52 -7.04 0.50
C ALA A 305 17.10 -5.78 1.17
N ASP A 306 16.41 -4.65 1.03
CA ASP A 306 16.83 -3.35 1.58
C ASP A 306 16.37 -3.13 3.03
N GLY A 307 15.74 -4.13 3.66
CA GLY A 307 15.32 -4.07 5.06
C GLY A 307 14.13 -3.16 5.34
N HIS A 308 13.28 -2.90 4.34
CA HIS A 308 12.04 -2.12 4.46
C HIS A 308 10.81 -2.99 4.74
N LEU A 309 10.86 -4.28 4.39
CA LEU A 309 9.78 -5.25 4.55
C LEU A 309 10.16 -6.36 5.55
N ASP A 310 9.39 -6.52 6.62
CA ASP A 310 9.56 -7.58 7.61
C ASP A 310 8.70 -8.82 7.29
N ARG A 311 7.37 -8.63 7.25
CA ARG A 311 6.38 -9.68 6.92
C ARG A 311 5.59 -9.33 5.67
N TYR A 312 5.27 -10.33 4.87
CA TYR A 312 4.50 -10.18 3.64
C TYR A 312 3.35 -11.19 3.60
N ALA A 313 2.18 -10.74 3.20
CA ALA A 313 1.05 -11.62 2.90
C ALA A 313 0.46 -11.23 1.55
N VAL A 314 0.39 -12.16 0.61
CA VAL A 314 -0.36 -11.98 -0.64
C VAL A 314 -1.71 -12.70 -0.56
N VAL A 315 -2.79 -11.98 -0.85
CA VAL A 315 -4.18 -12.43 -0.84
C VAL A 315 -4.69 -12.49 -2.27
N GLY A 316 -5.01 -13.69 -2.73
CA GLY A 316 -5.48 -13.94 -4.08
C GLY A 316 -4.41 -14.39 -5.08
N MET A 317 -3.18 -14.70 -4.66
CA MET A 317 -2.13 -15.12 -5.60
C MET A 317 -2.63 -16.26 -6.49
N SER A 318 -2.57 -16.10 -7.81
CA SER A 318 -2.96 -17.16 -8.74
C SER A 318 -1.85 -18.19 -8.86
N GLU A 319 -2.22 -19.45 -8.71
CA GLU A 319 -1.36 -20.61 -8.94
C GLU A 319 -0.89 -20.68 -10.41
N ALA A 320 -1.67 -20.14 -11.36
CA ALA A 320 -1.35 -20.17 -12.78
C ALA A 320 -0.24 -19.17 -13.19
N TRP A 321 -0.13 -18.04 -12.47
CA TRP A 321 0.84 -16.99 -12.77
C TRP A 321 2.07 -17.03 -11.87
N ALA A 322 2.03 -17.83 -10.81
CA ALA A 322 3.17 -18.04 -9.92
C ALA A 322 4.25 -18.90 -10.60
N THR A 323 5.45 -18.33 -10.77
CA THR A 323 6.61 -19.11 -11.20
C THR A 323 7.09 -20.03 -10.07
N GLN A 324 7.77 -21.14 -10.42
CA GLN A 324 8.31 -22.05 -9.42
C GLN A 324 9.31 -21.37 -8.46
N SER A 325 10.06 -20.37 -8.93
CA SER A 325 10.96 -19.60 -8.07
C SER A 325 10.20 -18.75 -7.05
N ILE A 326 9.07 -18.14 -7.42
CA ILE A 326 8.18 -17.42 -6.49
C ILE A 326 7.61 -18.39 -5.46
N VAL A 327 7.09 -19.54 -5.90
CA VAL A 327 6.57 -20.59 -5.00
C VAL A 327 7.63 -20.98 -3.99
N THR A 328 8.84 -21.32 -4.45
CA THR A 328 9.95 -21.69 -3.57
C THR A 328 10.41 -20.55 -2.66
N ALA A 329 10.34 -19.30 -3.10
CA ALA A 329 10.66 -18.15 -2.25
C ALA A 329 9.68 -18.02 -1.08
N ILE A 330 8.37 -18.19 -1.35
CA ILE A 330 7.31 -18.18 -0.32
C ILE A 330 7.49 -19.35 0.64
N GLU A 331 7.71 -20.58 0.15
CA GLU A 331 7.86 -21.78 0.99
C GLU A 331 9.05 -21.70 1.97
N ARG A 332 10.09 -20.96 1.60
CA ARG A 332 11.35 -20.84 2.34
C ARG A 332 11.38 -19.71 3.35
N ASP A 333 10.50 -18.72 3.24
CA ASP A 333 10.45 -17.58 4.16
C ASP A 333 9.16 -17.63 4.99
N GLU A 334 9.27 -18.04 6.25
CA GLU A 334 8.14 -18.10 7.18
C GLU A 334 7.49 -16.72 7.43
N ARG A 335 8.18 -15.63 7.11
CA ARG A 335 7.63 -14.27 7.18
C ARG A 335 6.79 -13.92 5.96
N THR A 336 6.69 -14.81 4.98
CA THR A 336 5.91 -14.65 3.77
C THR A 336 4.76 -15.65 3.74
N ALA A 337 3.52 -15.16 3.62
CA ALA A 337 2.31 -15.97 3.47
C ALA A 337 1.67 -15.72 2.10
N ALA A 338 1.06 -16.76 1.54
CA ALA A 338 0.29 -16.65 0.30
C ALA A 338 -1.03 -17.40 0.43
N PHE A 339 -2.13 -16.71 0.12
CA PHE A 339 -3.48 -17.25 0.08
C PHE A 339 -3.93 -17.26 -1.37
N THR A 340 -4.07 -18.45 -1.97
CA THR A 340 -4.27 -18.54 -3.42
C THR A 340 -5.70 -18.35 -3.83
N PHE A 341 -5.92 -17.71 -4.99
CA PHE A 341 -7.26 -17.54 -5.56
C PHE A 341 -7.93 -18.89 -5.83
N GLU A 342 -7.17 -19.89 -6.28
CA GLU A 342 -7.68 -21.22 -6.57
C GLU A 342 -8.08 -21.98 -5.30
N SER A 343 -7.51 -21.66 -4.13
CA SER A 343 -8.00 -22.20 -2.85
C SER A 343 -9.41 -21.72 -2.52
N MET A 344 -9.79 -20.50 -2.94
CA MET A 344 -11.18 -20.04 -2.87
C MET A 344 -12.06 -20.81 -3.85
N LEU A 345 -11.63 -20.96 -5.11
CA LEU A 345 -12.41 -21.65 -6.13
C LEU A 345 -12.70 -23.12 -5.77
N ARG A 346 -11.78 -23.77 -5.05
CA ARG A 346 -11.96 -25.13 -4.51
C ARG A 346 -12.84 -25.19 -3.26
N GLY A 347 -13.40 -24.06 -2.80
CA GLY A 347 -14.26 -23.97 -1.62
C GLY A 347 -13.52 -24.07 -0.29
N GLY A 348 -12.20 -23.88 -0.28
CA GLY A 348 -11.39 -24.00 0.93
C GLY A 348 -11.41 -22.77 1.82
N VAL A 349 -11.69 -21.59 1.27
CA VAL A 349 -11.64 -20.30 1.97
C VAL A 349 -12.43 -19.23 1.21
N THR A 350 -13.03 -18.29 1.93
CA THR A 350 -13.68 -17.10 1.34
C THR A 350 -12.70 -15.92 1.21
N PRO A 351 -12.94 -14.93 0.35
CA PRO A 351 -12.10 -13.72 0.27
C PRO A 351 -11.87 -13.04 1.62
N LEU A 352 -12.93 -12.87 2.42
CA LEU A 352 -12.83 -12.27 3.75
C LEU A 352 -11.96 -13.10 4.72
N GLN A 353 -12.09 -14.42 4.71
CA GLN A 353 -11.23 -15.28 5.52
C GLN A 353 -9.76 -15.19 5.11
N MET A 354 -9.45 -15.05 3.81
CA MET A 354 -8.06 -14.79 3.38
C MET A 354 -7.53 -13.48 3.96
N ALA A 355 -8.34 -12.41 3.91
CA ALA A 355 -7.98 -11.11 4.48
C ALA A 355 -7.75 -11.19 5.99
N GLU A 356 -8.58 -11.93 6.72
CA GLU A 356 -8.41 -12.17 8.17
C GLU A 356 -7.12 -12.94 8.48
N LEU A 357 -6.82 -13.99 7.72
CA LEU A 357 -5.59 -14.77 7.88
C LEU A 357 -4.35 -13.92 7.56
N ALA A 358 -4.42 -13.06 6.54
CA ALA A 358 -3.35 -12.11 6.23
C ALA A 358 -3.15 -11.10 7.37
N ALA A 359 -4.23 -10.53 7.91
CA ALA A 359 -4.16 -9.64 9.08
C ALA A 359 -3.52 -10.35 10.29
N LYS A 360 -3.90 -11.61 10.54
CA LYS A 360 -3.31 -12.44 11.60
C LYS A 360 -1.81 -12.69 11.38
N HIS A 361 -1.39 -12.95 10.15
CA HIS A 361 0.03 -13.12 9.81
C HIS A 361 0.85 -11.86 10.13
N LEU A 362 0.26 -10.68 9.93
CA LEU A 362 0.86 -9.39 10.22
C LEU A 362 0.60 -8.89 11.65
N ALA A 363 0.01 -9.70 12.53
CA ALA A 363 -0.29 -9.28 13.90
C ALA A 363 0.97 -8.76 14.62
N GLY A 364 0.83 -7.57 15.21
CA GLY A 364 1.92 -6.86 15.91
C GLY A 364 2.80 -5.98 15.02
N CYS A 365 2.60 -5.98 13.69
CA CYS A 365 3.36 -5.15 12.76
C CYS A 365 2.55 -3.92 12.32
N LYS A 366 3.22 -2.76 12.22
CA LYS A 366 2.77 -1.67 11.35
C LYS A 366 2.93 -2.13 9.91
N ALA A 367 1.98 -1.80 9.02
CA ALA A 367 2.01 -2.35 7.67
C ALA A 367 1.56 -1.37 6.57
N THR A 368 1.90 -1.67 5.32
CA THR A 368 1.21 -1.10 4.15
C THR A 368 0.16 -2.08 3.63
N LEU A 369 -0.84 -1.54 2.93
CA LEU A 369 -1.85 -2.32 2.21
C LEU A 369 -1.78 -1.96 0.73
N GLU A 370 -1.53 -2.97 -0.10
CA GLU A 370 -1.46 -2.84 -1.55
C GLU A 370 -2.73 -3.46 -2.15
N LEU A 371 -3.40 -2.68 -2.99
CA LEU A 371 -4.64 -3.04 -3.66
C LEU A 371 -4.37 -3.01 -5.17
N ASP A 372 -3.96 -4.15 -5.72
CA ASP A 372 -3.72 -4.29 -7.15
C ASP A 372 -5.05 -4.47 -7.90
N LEU A 373 -5.35 -3.54 -8.81
CA LEU A 373 -6.58 -3.57 -9.59
C LEU A 373 -6.59 -4.68 -10.64
N ASP A 374 -5.43 -5.27 -10.98
CA ASP A 374 -5.34 -6.46 -11.83
C ASP A 374 -6.05 -7.67 -11.16
N ALA A 375 -6.27 -7.66 -9.85
CA ALA A 375 -7.00 -8.72 -9.15
C ALA A 375 -8.52 -8.64 -9.24
N VAL A 376 -9.06 -7.52 -9.70
CA VAL A 376 -10.50 -7.36 -9.93
C VAL A 376 -10.83 -7.90 -11.31
N ALA A 377 -11.76 -8.86 -11.38
CA ALA A 377 -12.15 -9.48 -12.64
C ALA A 377 -12.53 -8.43 -13.68
N GLN A 378 -11.84 -8.47 -14.83
CA GLN A 378 -12.04 -7.60 -16.00
C GLN A 378 -11.79 -6.10 -15.78
N ALA A 379 -11.27 -5.67 -14.63
CA ALA A 379 -10.89 -4.28 -14.45
C ALA A 379 -9.81 -3.89 -15.48
N PRO A 380 -9.89 -2.69 -16.11
CA PRO A 380 -8.85 -2.22 -17.03
C PRO A 380 -7.53 -2.01 -16.31
N ALA A 381 -6.52 -2.73 -16.74
CA ALA A 381 -5.29 -2.90 -16.01
C ALA A 381 -4.17 -3.37 -16.97
N SER A 382 -2.93 -3.52 -16.52
CA SER A 382 -1.84 -4.00 -17.41
C SER A 382 -2.03 -5.48 -17.74
N ALA A 383 -2.27 -6.31 -16.73
CA ALA A 383 -2.58 -7.72 -16.84
C ALA A 383 -4.00 -7.99 -16.32
N ALA A 384 -5.00 -7.43 -17.01
CA ALA A 384 -6.41 -7.57 -16.65
C ALA A 384 -6.81 -9.04 -16.45
N ALA A 385 -7.36 -9.35 -15.27
CA ALA A 385 -7.79 -10.69 -14.93
C ALA A 385 -9.02 -11.12 -15.73
N ALA A 386 -8.92 -12.26 -16.42
CA ALA A 386 -10.10 -12.94 -16.98
C ALA A 386 -11.00 -13.49 -15.87
N SER A 387 -10.39 -14.04 -14.82
CA SER A 387 -11.02 -14.51 -13.59
C SER A 387 -10.28 -13.91 -12.41
N GLY A 388 -11.02 -13.28 -11.50
CA GLY A 388 -10.50 -12.56 -10.34
C GLY A 388 -11.63 -12.29 -9.35
N PHE A 389 -11.38 -11.44 -8.36
CA PHE A 389 -12.41 -11.05 -7.40
C PHE A 389 -13.46 -10.16 -8.07
N SER A 390 -14.71 -10.26 -7.62
CA SER A 390 -15.69 -9.22 -7.91
C SER A 390 -15.27 -7.91 -7.23
N GLY A 391 -15.74 -6.77 -7.76
CA GLY A 391 -15.48 -5.48 -7.13
C GLY A 391 -16.00 -5.40 -5.69
N ALA A 392 -17.09 -6.12 -5.37
CA ALA A 392 -17.64 -6.17 -4.01
C ALA A 392 -16.74 -6.95 -3.05
N GLU A 393 -16.24 -8.13 -3.46
CA GLU A 393 -15.31 -8.94 -2.65
C GLU A 393 -14.01 -8.18 -2.39
N PHE A 394 -13.45 -7.54 -3.43
CA PHE A 394 -12.22 -6.77 -3.32
C PHE A 394 -12.37 -5.59 -2.34
N ARG A 395 -13.48 -4.84 -2.43
CA ARG A 395 -13.81 -3.76 -1.49
C ARG A 395 -14.02 -4.27 -0.06
N ALA A 396 -14.66 -5.42 0.11
CA ALA A 396 -14.89 -6.02 1.42
C ALA A 396 -13.57 -6.42 2.10
N MET A 397 -12.65 -7.06 1.37
CA MET A 397 -11.31 -7.37 1.86
C MET A 397 -10.51 -6.11 2.22
N ALA A 398 -10.52 -5.09 1.34
CA ALA A 398 -9.84 -3.82 1.60
C ALA A 398 -10.35 -3.13 2.88
N THR A 399 -11.67 -3.13 3.08
CA THR A 399 -12.32 -2.55 4.27
C THR A 399 -11.95 -3.32 5.54
N GLN A 400 -11.96 -4.65 5.48
CA GLN A 400 -11.59 -5.51 6.61
C GLN A 400 -10.14 -5.29 7.02
N LEU A 401 -9.21 -5.26 6.05
CA LEU A 401 -7.80 -5.03 6.31
C LEU A 401 -7.54 -3.62 6.85
N ALA A 402 -8.20 -2.60 6.31
CA ALA A 402 -8.09 -1.23 6.81
C ALA A 402 -8.64 -1.04 8.23
N SER A 403 -9.55 -1.92 8.67
CA SER A 403 -10.12 -1.90 10.02
C SER A 403 -9.29 -2.69 11.04
N THR A 404 -8.50 -3.67 10.57
CA THR A 404 -7.82 -4.65 11.45
C THR A 404 -6.30 -4.47 11.51
N VAL A 405 -5.70 -3.91 10.47
CA VAL A 405 -4.23 -3.74 10.37
C VAL A 405 -3.84 -2.32 10.75
N GLN A 406 -2.72 -2.15 11.46
CA GLN A 406 -2.17 -0.83 11.79
C GLN A 406 -1.47 -0.20 10.57
N LEU A 407 -2.28 0.31 9.64
CA LEU A 407 -1.80 0.81 8.35
C LEU A 407 -0.95 2.08 8.46
N GLN A 408 0.16 2.10 7.73
CA GLN A 408 1.00 3.27 7.50
C GLN A 408 0.72 3.94 6.17
N ALA A 409 0.38 3.16 5.14
CA ALA A 409 -0.06 3.66 3.84
C ALA A 409 -0.94 2.63 3.15
N VAL A 410 -1.72 3.09 2.17
CA VAL A 410 -2.45 2.24 1.24
C VAL A 410 -2.08 2.63 -0.17
N HIS A 411 -1.87 1.67 -1.06
CA HIS A 411 -1.66 1.90 -2.50
C HIS A 411 -2.79 1.25 -3.28
N ILE A 412 -3.42 1.98 -4.18
CA ILE A 412 -4.31 1.42 -5.20
C ILE A 412 -3.56 1.47 -6.55
N ALA A 413 -3.07 0.32 -6.99
CA ALA A 413 -2.09 0.18 -8.07
C ALA A 413 -2.71 -0.28 -9.41
N GLU A 414 -1.92 -0.17 -10.48
CA GLU A 414 -2.10 -0.79 -11.82
C GLU A 414 -3.34 -0.42 -12.64
N GLY A 415 -4.36 0.21 -12.05
CA GLY A 415 -5.55 0.66 -12.75
C GLY A 415 -5.22 1.48 -13.98
N ALA A 416 -5.60 0.99 -15.17
CA ALA A 416 -5.20 1.56 -16.44
C ALA A 416 -6.43 1.97 -17.27
N PRO A 417 -7.05 3.14 -16.97
CA PRO A 417 -8.24 3.59 -17.70
C PRO A 417 -8.03 3.57 -19.22
N GLY A 418 -8.89 2.87 -19.96
CA GLY A 418 -8.77 2.72 -21.42
C GLY A 418 -7.95 1.51 -21.91
N ASN A 419 -7.43 0.67 -21.01
CA ASN A 419 -6.80 -0.62 -21.37
C ASN A 419 -7.78 -1.81 -21.38
N GLY A 420 -9.09 -1.58 -21.36
CA GLY A 420 -10.09 -2.65 -21.32
C GLY A 420 -11.48 -2.14 -21.72
N ALA A 421 -12.48 -3.03 -21.62
CA ALA A 421 -13.84 -2.75 -22.04
C ALA A 421 -14.60 -1.81 -21.09
N TRP A 422 -14.20 -1.74 -19.81
CA TRP A 422 -14.89 -0.85 -18.87
C TRP A 422 -14.68 0.61 -19.27
N PRO A 423 -15.74 1.45 -19.18
CA PRO A 423 -15.58 2.88 -19.30
C PRO A 423 -14.55 3.40 -18.28
N THR A 424 -13.75 4.40 -18.69
CA THR A 424 -12.79 5.06 -17.78
C THR A 424 -13.44 5.49 -16.46
N GLU A 425 -14.68 5.96 -16.53
CA GLU A 425 -15.43 6.41 -15.36
C GLU A 425 -15.84 5.28 -14.42
N MET A 426 -16.02 4.06 -14.92
CA MET A 426 -16.37 2.91 -14.09
C MET A 426 -15.18 2.50 -13.21
N LEU A 427 -14.00 2.38 -13.82
CA LEU A 427 -12.76 2.11 -13.07
C LEU A 427 -12.47 3.24 -12.07
N ALA A 428 -12.60 4.50 -12.48
CA ALA A 428 -12.40 5.64 -11.59
C ALA A 428 -13.38 5.67 -10.40
N LYS A 429 -14.64 5.26 -10.61
CA LYS A 429 -15.63 5.11 -9.53
C LYS A 429 -15.22 4.00 -8.57
N LEU A 430 -14.78 2.84 -9.05
CA LEU A 430 -14.29 1.75 -8.18
C LEU A 430 -13.12 2.21 -7.30
N VAL A 431 -12.13 2.92 -7.87
CA VAL A 431 -10.99 3.46 -7.11
C VAL A 431 -11.45 4.52 -6.09
N ALA A 432 -12.43 5.35 -6.45
CA ALA A 432 -13.02 6.32 -5.54
C ALA A 432 -13.77 5.65 -4.37
N GLU A 433 -14.50 4.56 -4.65
CA GLU A 433 -15.20 3.77 -3.63
C GLU A 433 -14.22 3.07 -2.69
N LEU A 434 -13.17 2.42 -3.22
CA LEU A 434 -12.10 1.82 -2.44
C LEU A 434 -11.42 2.85 -1.52
N THR A 435 -11.07 4.02 -2.07
CA THR A 435 -10.45 5.10 -1.30
C THR A 435 -11.37 5.56 -0.18
N ARG A 436 -12.67 5.72 -0.45
CA ARG A 436 -13.65 6.12 0.54
C ARG A 436 -13.81 5.07 1.64
N ASP A 437 -13.88 3.80 1.27
CA ASP A 437 -14.04 2.68 2.20
C ASP A 437 -12.83 2.58 3.15
N VAL A 438 -11.61 2.62 2.59
CA VAL A 438 -10.35 2.63 3.36
C VAL A 438 -10.27 3.86 4.26
N ALA A 439 -10.53 5.06 3.73
CA ALA A 439 -10.49 6.28 4.54
C ALA A 439 -11.48 6.20 5.71
N THR A 440 -12.70 5.73 5.45
CA THR A 440 -13.73 5.56 6.48
C THR A 440 -13.32 4.55 7.55
N ALA A 441 -12.74 3.41 7.15
CA ALA A 441 -12.26 2.40 8.08
C ALA A 441 -11.14 2.96 8.98
N VAL A 442 -10.11 3.57 8.39
CA VAL A 442 -8.97 4.16 9.12
C VAL A 442 -9.41 5.23 10.12
N LEU A 443 -10.41 6.05 9.77
CA LEU A 443 -10.94 7.10 10.65
C LEU A 443 -11.75 6.54 11.84
N ARG A 444 -12.27 5.31 11.73
CA ARG A 444 -13.10 4.66 12.76
C ARG A 444 -12.30 3.69 13.63
N SER A 445 -11.17 3.19 13.14
CA SER A 445 -10.29 2.33 13.92
C SER A 445 -9.79 3.09 15.17
N PRO A 446 -9.90 2.49 16.37
CA PRO A 446 -9.30 3.07 17.57
C PRO A 446 -7.82 3.30 17.31
N ARG A 447 -7.36 4.54 17.44
CA ARG A 447 -5.92 4.85 17.35
C ARG A 447 -5.25 4.20 18.56
N ALA A 448 -4.42 3.18 18.29
CA ALA A 448 -3.60 2.50 19.30
C ALA A 448 -2.55 3.43 19.90
#